data_AF-A0A5B1CCJ4-F1
#
_entry.id   AF-A0A5B1CCJ4-F1
#
_cell.length_a   1.000
_cell.length_b   1.000
_cell.length_c   1.000
_cell.angle_alpha   90.00
_cell.angle_beta   90.00
_cell.angle_gamma   90.00
#
_symmetry.space_group_name_H-M   'P 1'
#
loop_
_entity.id
_entity.type
_entity.pdbx_description
1 polymer ?
#
loop_
_entity_poly.entity_id
_entity_poly.type
_entity_poly.pdbx_seq_one_letter_code
_entity_poly.pdbx_strand_id
1 'polypeptide(L)' 'MVWMIDAKRKHDWQLASTLVWITAEVNRDRKRRRKPFKPDDFNPCVTTRPAPAKASVEQVASLLGAKFTKASR' A
#
# COMPACT_ATOMS: atom_id res chain seq x y z
N MET A 1 -25.83 14.46 6.79
CA MET A 1 -24.96 15.33 5.96
C MET A 1 -23.50 14.87 5.93
N VAL A 2 -22.95 14.35 7.03
CA VAL A 2 -21.55 13.85 7.11
C VAL A 2 -21.19 12.85 5.99
N TRP A 3 -22.08 11.90 5.69
CA TRP A 3 -21.87 10.92 4.62
C TRP A 3 -21.67 11.53 3.22
N MET A 4 -22.40 12.60 2.90
CA MET A 4 -22.29 13.27 1.59
C MET A 4 -20.97 14.03 1.47
N ILE A 5 -20.53 14.66 2.58
CA ILE A 5 -19.25 15.36 2.65
C ILE A 5 -18.09 14.37 2.48
N ASP A 6 -18.15 13.23 3.17
CA ASP A 6 -17.13 12.19 3.04
C ASP A 6 -17.13 11.54 1.65
N ALA A 7 -18.31 11.31 1.06
CA ALA A 7 -18.43 10.79 -0.30
C ALA A 7 -17.82 11.77 -1.32
N LYS A 8 -18.14 13.07 -1.20
CA LYS A 8 -17.55 14.12 -2.04
C LYS A 8 -16.03 14.17 -1.89
N ARG A 9 -15.53 14.16 -0.65
CA ARG A 9 -14.08 14.14 -0.38
C ARG A 9 -13.40 12.95 -1.07
N LYS A 10 -13.97 11.74 -0.94
CA LYS A 10 -13.41 10.53 -1.58
C LYS A 10 -13.41 10.65 -3.11
N HIS A 11 -14.47 11.18 -3.69
CA HIS A 11 -14.58 11.40 -5.13
C HIS A 11 -13.54 12.41 -5.65
N ASP A 12 -13.43 13.56 -4.98
CA ASP A 12 -12.48 14.61 -5.36
C ASP A 12 -11.03 14.07 -5.31
N TRP A 13 -10.70 13.26 -4.30
CA TRP A 13 -9.40 12.59 -4.22
C TRP A 13 -9.19 11.49 -5.28
N GLN A 14 -10.24 10.76 -5.68
CA GLN A 14 -10.13 9.81 -6.79
C GLN A 14 -9.74 10.51 -8.09
N LEU A 15 -10.35 11.65 -8.41
CA LEU A 15 -10.01 12.44 -9.60
C LEU A 15 -8.58 12.99 -9.52
N ALA A 16 -8.24 13.64 -8.40
CA ALA A 16 -6.91 14.21 -8.19
C ALA A 16 -5.80 13.16 -8.30
N SER A 17 -6.00 11.99 -7.68
CA SER A 17 -5.04 10.87 -7.71
C SER A 17 -4.82 10.32 -9.12
N THR A 18 -5.87 10.30 -9.96
CA THR A 18 -5.79 9.84 -11.35
C THR A 18 -4.97 10.78 -12.21
N LEU A 19 -5.16 12.10 -12.04
CA LEU A 19 -4.37 13.11 -12.75
C LEU A 19 -2.88 13.01 -12.40
N VAL A 20 -2.58 12.94 -11.10
CA VAL A 20 -1.19 12.80 -10.62
C VAL A 20 -0.56 11.51 -11.13
N TRP A 21 -1.31 10.41 -11.13
CA TRP A 21 -0.86 9.13 -11.68
C TRP A 21 -0.46 9.24 -13.15
N ILE A 22 -1.29 9.84 -14.00
CA ILE A 22 -0.99 10.03 -15.42
C ILE A 22 0.28 10.86 -15.58
N THR A 23 0.39 11.99 -14.87
CA THR A 23 1.57 12.86 -14.93
C THR A 23 2.84 12.12 -14.48
N ALA A 24 2.75 11.34 -13.41
CA ALA A 24 3.88 10.55 -12.90
C ALA A 24 4.28 9.42 -13.87
N GLU A 25 3.32 8.77 -14.52
CA GLU A 25 3.58 7.68 -15.47
C GLU A 25 4.22 8.20 -16.76
N VAL A 26 3.78 9.35 -17.27
CA VAL A 26 4.41 10.03 -18.43
C VAL A 26 5.86 10.38 -18.14
N ASN A 27 6.16 10.83 -16.92
CA ASN A 27 7.52 11.18 -16.49
C ASN A 27 8.30 10.00 -15.89
N ARG A 28 7.76 8.77 -15.93
CA ARG A 28 8.39 7.62 -15.28
C ARG A 28 9.62 7.15 -16.03
N ASP A 29 10.78 7.25 -15.39
CA ASP A 29 11.96 6.53 -15.83
C ASP A 29 11.82 5.02 -15.56
N ARG A 30 11.62 4.25 -16.63
CA ARG A 30 11.45 2.79 -16.60
C ARG A 30 12.68 2.04 -16.08
N LYS A 31 13.88 2.62 -16.18
CA LYS A 31 15.12 2.01 -15.68
C LYS A 31 15.22 2.09 -14.16
N ARG A 32 14.83 3.23 -13.58
CA ARG A 32 14.85 3.46 -12.13
C ARG A 32 13.69 2.81 -11.40
N ARG A 33 12.48 2.87 -11.96
CA ARG A 33 11.30 2.23 -11.38
C ARG A 33 10.66 1.31 -12.41
N ARG A 34 10.83 -0.01 -12.24
CA ARG A 34 10.26 -1.00 -13.16
C ARG A 34 8.74 -1.11 -13.08
N LYS A 35 8.18 -0.99 -11.87
CA LYS A 35 6.72 -1.09 -11.62
C LYS A 35 6.01 0.22 -11.99
N PRO A 36 4.91 0.17 -12.77
CA PRO A 36 4.06 1.33 -13.01
C PRO A 36 3.58 1.97 -11.71
N PHE A 37 3.26 3.26 -11.76
CA PHE A 37 2.50 3.89 -10.69
C PHE A 37 1.05 3.39 -10.71
N LYS A 38 0.35 3.51 -9.58
CA LYS A 38 -1.11 3.32 -9.49
C LYS A 38 -1.77 4.60 -8.98
N PRO A 39 -3.03 4.90 -9.36
CA PRO A 39 -3.79 6.00 -8.75
C PRO A 39 -3.81 5.94 -7.22
N ASP A 40 -3.96 4.74 -6.67
CA ASP A 40 -3.94 4.49 -5.22
C ASP A 40 -2.64 4.91 -4.53
N ASP A 41 -1.51 4.95 -5.24
CA ASP A 41 -0.23 5.41 -4.67
C ASP A 41 -0.29 6.92 -4.29
N PHE A 42 -1.25 7.66 -4.83
CA PHE A 42 -1.42 9.11 -4.63
C PHE A 42 -2.72 9.49 -3.90
N ASN A 43 -3.59 8.52 -3.59
CA ASN A 43 -4.88 8.80 -2.96
C ASN A 43 -4.79 8.63 -1.43
N PRO A 44 -4.94 9.71 -0.63
CA PRO A 44 -4.85 9.62 0.83
C PRO A 44 -6.03 8.88 1.47
N CYS A 45 -7.15 8.72 0.74
CA CYS A 45 -8.31 7.98 1.23
C CYS A 45 -8.12 6.46 1.10
N VAL A 46 -7.04 5.99 0.46
CA VAL A 46 -6.72 4.56 0.31
C VAL A 46 -5.69 4.18 1.36
N THR A 47 -6.09 3.37 2.33
CA THR A 47 -5.13 2.72 3.24
C THR A 47 -4.40 1.60 2.51
N THR A 48 -3.11 1.80 2.24
CA THR A 48 -2.24 0.72 1.76
C THR A 48 -1.99 -0.24 2.92
N ARG A 49 -2.56 -1.45 2.86
CA ARG A 49 -2.20 -2.49 3.84
C ARG A 49 -0.75 -2.89 3.57
N PRO A 50 0.15 -2.85 4.59
CA PRO A 50 1.50 -3.35 4.40
C PRO A 50 1.43 -4.81 3.99
N ALA A 51 2.18 -5.17 2.94
CA ALA A 51 2.31 -6.57 2.56
C ALA A 51 2.92 -7.34 3.73
N PRO A 52 2.36 -8.50 4.12
CA PRO A 52 2.95 -9.31 5.19
C PRO A 52 4.39 -9.65 4.79
N ALA A 53 5.31 -9.44 5.72
CA ALA A 53 6.71 -9.80 5.51
C ALA A 53 6.80 -11.30 5.19
N LYS A 54 7.54 -11.67 4.14
CA LYS A 54 7.85 -13.07 3.83
C LYS A 54 8.92 -13.56 4.81
N ALA A 55 8.52 -13.77 6.05
CA ALA A 55 9.37 -14.31 7.11
C ALA A 55 8.78 -15.63 7.59
N SER A 56 9.63 -16.63 7.83
CA SER A 56 9.18 -17.86 8.50
C SER A 56 8.81 -17.55 9.95
N VAL A 57 7.92 -18.37 10.54
CA VAL A 57 7.52 -18.20 11.95
C VAL A 57 8.74 -18.28 12.88
N GLU A 58 9.75 -19.08 12.52
CA GLU A 58 11.03 -19.19 13.22
C GLU A 58 11.84 -17.88 13.17
N GLN A 59 11.92 -17.24 12.01
CA GLN A 59 12.61 -15.96 11.83
C GLN A 59 11.93 -14.84 12.63
N VAL A 60 10.60 -14.83 12.64
CA VAL A 60 9.82 -13.87 13.43
C VAL A 60 10.01 -14.12 14.93
N ALA A 61 10.01 -15.39 15.37
CA ALA A 61 10.26 -15.74 16.77
C ALA A 61 11.65 -15.30 17.23
N SER A 62 12.68 -15.50 16.40
CA SER A 62 14.05 -15.03 16.66
C SER A 62 14.13 -13.51 16.84
N LEU A 63 13.48 -12.75 15.94
CA LEU A 63 13.43 -11.28 16.02
C LEU A 63 12.69 -10.76 17.26
N LEU A 64 11.67 -11.50 17.71
CA LEU A 64 10.87 -11.14 18.88
C LEU A 64 11.45 -11.68 20.19
N GLY A 65 12.58 -12.40 20.16
CA GLY A 65 13.15 -13.05 21.34
C GLY A 65 12.28 -14.19 21.91
N ALA A 66 11.33 -14.69 21.14
CA ALA A 66 10.43 -15.77 21.52
C ALA A 66 11.02 -17.14 21.15
N LYS A 67 10.83 -18.14 22.03
CA LYS A 67 11.22 -19.53 21.72
C LYS A 67 10.18 -20.17 20.80
N PHE A 68 10.60 -20.58 19.61
CA PHE A 68 9.74 -21.34 18.70
C PHE A 68 9.67 -22.81 19.13
N THR A 69 8.46 -23.30 19.44
CA THR A 69 8.19 -24.71 19.70
C THR A 69 7.39 -25.31 18.55
N LYS A 70 7.97 -26.26 17.83
CA LYS A 70 7.27 -27.01 16.77
C LYS A 70 6.24 -27.93 17.42
N ALA A 71 4.97 -27.77 17.07
CA ALA A 71 3.92 -28.70 17.51
C ALA A 71 4.20 -30.08 16.92
N SER A 72 4.45 -31.07 17.79
CA SER A 72 4.53 -32.48 17.39
C SER A 72 3.11 -33.00 17.19
N ARG A 73 2.85 -33.65 16.05
CA ARG A 73 1.61 -34.35 15.75
C ARG A 73 1.81 -35.84 15.97
#